data_AF-E3FLH0-F1
#
_entry.id   AF-E3FLH0-F1
#
_cell.length_a   1.000
_cell.length_b   1.000
_cell.length_c   1.000
_cell.angle_alpha   90.00
_cell.angle_beta   90.00
_cell.angle_gamma   90.00
#
_symmetry.space_group_name_H-M   'P 1'
#
loop_
_entity.id
_entity.type
_entity.pdbx_description
1 polymer ?
#
loop_
_entity_poly.entity_id
_entity_poly.type
_entity_poly.pdbx_seq_one_letter_code
_entity_poly.pdbx_strand_id
1 'polypeptide(L)' 'MAQVQLCQDCGCVSLHLGATTVRMDPEALHSVWRTLGEAVGHLGRERLALGQAPLNVPRGDA' A
#
# COMPACT_ATOMS: atom_id res chain seq x y z
N MET A 1 -0.23 15.46 12.02
CA MET A 1 -1.15 15.41 10.88
C MET A 1 -0.32 15.28 9.62
N ALA A 2 -0.69 14.37 8.71
CA ALA A 2 -0.02 14.22 7.42
C ALA A 2 -0.68 15.15 6.39
N GLN A 3 0.13 15.84 5.58
CA GLN A 3 -0.35 16.72 4.51
C GLN A 3 0.36 16.38 3.21
N VAL A 4 -0.38 16.41 2.10
CA VAL A 4 0.16 16.23 0.75
C VAL A 4 0.02 17.54 -0.02
N GLN A 5 1.07 17.95 -0.71
CA GLN A 5 1.09 19.13 -1.56
C GLN A 5 1.66 18.80 -2.94
N LEU A 6 0.97 19.22 -4.00
CA LEU A 6 1.45 19.17 -5.37
C LEU A 6 2.00 20.53 -5.79
N CYS A 7 3.22 20.57 -6.31
CA CYS A 7 3.76 21.76 -6.97
C CYS A 7 3.26 21.80 -8.41
N GLN A 8 2.50 22.85 -8.77
CA GLN A 8 1.93 22.97 -10.11
C GLN A 8 2.96 23.31 -11.20
N ASP A 9 4.12 23.85 -10.83
CA ASP A 9 5.15 24.27 -11.79
C ASP A 9 6.03 23.11 -12.28
N CYS A 10 6.37 22.18 -11.38
CA CYS A 10 7.30 21.09 -11.67
C CYS A 10 6.73 19.68 -11.44
N GLY A 11 5.46 19.57 -11.02
CA GLY A 11 4.78 18.30 -10.80
C GLY A 11 5.26 17.48 -9.60
N CYS A 12 6.23 17.99 -8.82
CA CYS A 12 6.70 17.30 -7.61
C CYS A 12 5.59 17.23 -6.55
N VAL A 13 5.53 16.11 -5.83
CA VAL A 13 4.64 15.91 -4.68
C VAL A 13 5.46 15.93 -3.40
N SER A 14 4.99 16.67 -2.39
CA SER A 14 5.58 16.71 -1.05
C SER A 14 4.61 16.11 -0.04
N LEU A 15 5.08 15.14 0.74
CA LEU A 15 4.38 14.57 1.89
C LEU A 15 5.01 15.11 3.17
N HIS A 16 4.24 15.89 3.92
CA HIS A 16 4.65 16.47 5.21
C HIS A 16 4.15 15.59 6.35
N LEU A 17 5.06 15.12 7.20
CA LEU A 17 4.85 14.26 8.36
C LEU A 17 5.45 14.97 9.59
N GLY A 18 4.76 16.01 10.07
CA GLY A 18 5.28 16.85 11.15
C GLY A 18 6.54 17.60 10.69
N ALA A 19 7.69 17.32 11.34
CA ALA A 19 8.97 17.93 10.99
C ALA A 19 9.65 17.29 9.76
N THR A 20 9.16 16.13 9.29
CA THR A 20 9.73 15.41 8.16
C THR A 20 8.98 15.75 6.88
N THR A 21 9.68 16.05 5.80
CA THR A 21 9.08 16.20 4.47
C THR A 21 9.75 15.26 3.48
N VAL A 22 8.96 14.47 2.78
CA VAL A 22 9.42 13.64 1.66
C VAL A 22 8.96 14.30 0.37
N ARG A 23 9.90 14.74 -0.47
CA ARG A 23 9.61 15.28 -1.79
C ARG A 23 9.93 14.25 -2.85
N MET A 24 9.00 14.03 -3.76
CA MET A 24 9.10 13.08 -4.86
C MET A 24 8.88 13.83 -6.16
N ASP A 25 9.77 13.64 -7.12
CA ASP A 25 9.51 13.99 -8.51
C ASP A 25 8.46 13.04 -9.13
N PRO A 26 7.92 13.35 -10.32
CA PRO A 26 6.90 12.53 -10.96
C PRO A 26 7.31 11.07 -11.19
N GLU A 27 8.58 10.81 -11.52
CA GLU A 27 9.07 9.46 -11.80
C GLU A 27 9.19 8.64 -10.51
N ALA A 28 9.73 9.25 -9.45
CA ALA A 28 9.80 8.67 -8.13
C ALA A 28 8.39 8.36 -7.60
N LEU A 29 7.43 9.26 -7.77
CA LEU A 29 6.03 9.04 -7.37
C LEU A 29 5.41 7.86 -8.13
N HIS A 30 5.66 7.77 -9.44
CA HIS A 30 5.16 6.67 -10.25
C HIS A 30 5.77 5.32 -9.83
N SER A 31 7.06 5.29 -9.50
CA SER A 31 7.73 4.11 -8.95
C SER A 31 7.13 3.67 -7.62
N VAL A 32 6.96 4.61 -6.68
CA VAL A 32 6.33 4.37 -5.37
C VAL A 32 4.92 3.81 -5.54
N TRP A 33 4.13 4.37 -6.47
CA TRP A 33 2.77 3.91 -6.73
C TRP A 33 2.72 2.48 -7.26
N ARG A 34 3.66 2.11 -8.14
CA ARG A 34 3.80 0.73 -8.63
C ARG A 34 4.11 -0.23 -7.49
N THR A 35 5.11 0.09 -6.68
CA THR A 35 5.49 -0.74 -5.53
C THR A 35 4.35 -0.89 -4.52
N LEU A 36 3.60 0.20 -4.25
CA LEU A 36 2.44 0.14 -3.38
C LEU A 36 1.35 -0.76 -3.96
N GLY A 37 1.05 -0.64 -5.26
CA GLY A 37 0.09 -1.49 -5.95
C GLY A 37 0.46 -2.97 -5.90
N GLU A 38 1.73 -3.30 -6.08
CA GLU A 38 2.26 -4.66 -5.95
C GLU A 38 2.08 -5.21 -4.53
N ALA A 39 2.43 -4.41 -3.51
CA ALA A 39 2.29 -4.79 -2.10
C ALA A 39 0.82 -5.00 -1.70
N VAL A 40 -0.07 -4.08 -2.06
CA VAL A 40 -1.51 -4.22 -1.81
C VAL A 40 -2.09 -5.42 -2.54
N GLY A 41 -1.68 -5.65 -3.79
CA GLY A 41 -2.10 -6.83 -4.56
C GLY A 41 -1.61 -8.13 -3.93
N HIS A 42 -0.39 -8.16 -3.39
CA HIS A 42 0.15 -9.29 -2.65
C HIS A 42 -0.67 -9.57 -1.38
N LEU A 43 -0.90 -8.56 -0.54
CA LEU A 43 -1.73 -8.69 0.67
C LEU A 43 -3.15 -9.18 0.35
N GLY A 44 -3.74 -8.69 -0.76
CA GLY A 44 -5.05 -9.16 -1.22
C GLY A 44 -5.08 -10.65 -1.56
N ARG A 45 -4.02 -11.16 -2.21
CA ARG A 45 -3.87 -12.59 -2.52
C ARG A 45 -3.65 -13.43 -1.26
N GLU A 46 -2.82 -12.97 -0.32
CA GLU A 46 -2.62 -13.65 0.97
C GLU A 46 -3.92 -13.76 1.76
N ARG A 47 -4.70 -12.68 1.83
CA ARG A 47 -6.01 -12.68 2.48
C ARG A 47 -6.97 -13.69 1.83
N LEU A 48 -6.98 -13.77 0.49
CA LEU A 48 -7.79 -14.75 -0.23
C LEU A 48 -7.32 -16.18 0.06
N ALA A 49 -6.02 -16.43 0.10
CA ALA A 49 -5.46 -17.74 0.43
C ALA A 49 -5.83 -18.16 1.86
N LEU A 50 -5.79 -17.24 2.82
CA LEU A 50 -6.23 -17.49 4.20
C LEU A 50 -7.74 -17.72 4.31
N GLY A 51 -8.55 -16.97 3.55
CA GLY A 51 -10.00 -17.14 3.50
C GLY A 51 -10.48 -18.39 2.73
N GLN A 52 -9.61 -18.98 1.89
CA GLN A 52 -9.86 -20.21 1.13
C GLN A 52 -9.21 -21.44 1.76
N ALA A 53 -8.47 -21.29 2.86
CA ALA A 53 -8.01 -22.42 3.63
C ALA A 53 -9.25 -23.19 4.11
N PRO A 54 -9.45 -24.47 3.70
CA PRO A 54 -10.58 -25.24 4.19
C PRO A 54 -10.47 -25.28 5.71
N LEU A 55 -11.52 -24.84 6.40
CA LEU A 55 -11.70 -25.08 7.82
C LEU A 55 -11.64 -26.60 8.02
N ASN A 56 -10.48 -27.11 8.42
CA ASN A 56 -10.34 -28.48 8.87
C ASN A 56 -11.02 -28.56 10.25
N VAL A 57 -12.35 -28.58 10.26
CA VAL A 57 -13.14 -28.86 11.44
C VAL A 57 -12.91 -30.34 11.72
N PRO A 58 -12.25 -30.72 12.83
CA PRO A 58 -12.18 -32.13 13.19
C PRO A 58 -13.62 -32.61 13.36
N ARG A 59 -14.06 -33.50 12.48
CA ARG A 59 -15.30 -34.25 12.68
C ARG A 59 -15.08 -35.05 13.95
N GLY A 60 -15.71 -34.61 15.04
CA GLY A 60 -15.83 -35.42 16.24
C GLY A 60 -16.67 -36.63 15.88
N ASP A 61 -16.06 -37.81 15.88
CA ASP A 61 -16.78 -39.07 15.84
C ASP A 61 -17.54 -39.21 17.16
N ALA A 62 -18.87 -39.21 17.06
CA ALA A 62 -19.81 -39.44 18.16
C ALA A 62 -20.32 -40.88 18.12
#